data_AF-A0A1D7QVR8-F1
#
_entry.id   AF-A0A1D7QVR8-F1
#
_cell.length_a   1.000
_cell.length_b   1.000
_cell.length_c   1.000
_cell.angle_alpha   90.00
_cell.angle_beta   90.00
_cell.angle_gamma   90.00
#
_symmetry.space_group_name_H-M   'P 1'
#
loop_
_entity.id
_entity.type
_entity.pdbx_description
1 polymer ?
#
loop_
_entity_poly.entity_id
_entity_poly.type
_entity_poly.pdbx_seq_one_letter_code
_entity_poly.pdbx_strand_id
1 'polypeptide(L)'
;MKTFKLCSLTMLMDEQSTADQEMKTKEIPLVDGLIINKEEVGKAWLIEAVIEEEFRSLFEAYQKDRESFMVEVTITKRTNDPATLVCDVKGINDLESHVSLHLDGTLVVKQEDLSDQLIRNLIDEGFEGEALYEEYRTRKKNRGKAIQGILSNAYQEVRDQRSSD
;
A
#
# COMPACT_ATOMS: atom_id res chain seq x y z
N MET A 1 20.19 -6.85 4.43
CA MET A 1 19.26 -6.81 3.27
C MET A 1 18.53 -8.14 3.19
N LYS A 2 17.19 -8.12 3.09
CA LYS A 2 16.38 -9.33 2.91
C LYS A 2 15.55 -9.23 1.65
N THR A 3 15.54 -10.30 0.86
CA THR A 3 14.87 -10.36 -0.43
C THR A 3 13.72 -11.35 -0.37
N PHE A 4 12.57 -10.96 -0.91
CA PHE A 4 11.34 -11.74 -0.89
C PHE A 4 10.64 -11.70 -2.24
N LYS A 5 9.79 -12.71 -2.49
CA LYS A 5 8.90 -12.71 -3.65
C LYS A 5 7.75 -11.72 -3.44
N LEU A 6 7.52 -10.83 -4.40
CA LEU A 6 6.32 -10.01 -4.46
C LEU A 6 5.20 -10.85 -5.08
N CYS A 7 4.09 -10.99 -4.36
CA CYS A 7 3.01 -11.88 -4.75
C CYS A 7 1.79 -11.14 -5.31
N SER A 8 1.55 -9.91 -4.86
CA SER A 8 0.51 -9.03 -5.41
C SER A 8 0.92 -7.58 -5.27
N LEU A 9 0.38 -6.73 -6.14
CA LEU A 9 0.49 -5.29 -6.06
C LEU A 9 -0.88 -4.69 -6.37
N THR A 10 -1.41 -3.88 -5.45
CA THR A 10 -2.72 -3.26 -5.57
C THR A 10 -2.58 -1.78 -5.27
N MET A 11 -2.93 -0.94 -6.25
CA MET A 11 -2.92 0.50 -6.08
C MET A 11 -4.14 0.95 -5.30
N LEU A 12 -3.90 1.82 -4.34
CA LEU A 12 -4.89 2.45 -3.50
C LEU A 12 -5.19 3.85 -4.07
N MET A 13 -6.33 4.03 -4.75
CA MET A 13 -6.69 5.31 -5.39
C MET A 13 -7.57 6.15 -4.46
N ASP A 14 -7.10 7.35 -4.14
CA ASP A 14 -7.86 8.33 -3.38
C ASP A 14 -8.74 9.15 -4.34
N GLU A 15 -9.93 8.63 -4.68
CA GLU A 15 -10.94 9.49 -5.30
C GLU A 15 -11.58 10.33 -4.21
N GLN A 16 -11.50 11.65 -4.37
CA GLN A 16 -12.05 12.69 -3.48
C GLN A 16 -13.26 12.20 -2.69
N SER A 17 -13.06 12.12 -1.37
CA SER A 17 -14.01 11.64 -0.38
C SER A 17 -15.37 12.33 -0.51
N THR A 18 -16.28 11.71 -1.27
CA THR A 18 -17.71 11.87 -1.02
C THR A 18 -18.08 10.79 -0.02
N ALA A 19 -18.84 11.17 1.01
CA ALA A 19 -18.96 10.48 2.29
C ALA A 19 -19.41 9.00 2.26
N ASP A 20 -19.69 8.42 1.09
CA ASP A 20 -20.27 7.08 0.89
C ASP A 20 -19.56 6.19 -0.14
N GLN A 21 -18.38 6.54 -0.66
CA GLN A 21 -17.68 5.70 -1.64
C GLN A 21 -16.52 4.91 -1.03
N GLU A 22 -16.49 3.60 -1.32
CA GLU A 22 -15.36 2.73 -1.05
C GLU A 22 -14.13 3.21 -1.85
N MET A 23 -12.96 3.18 -1.22
CA MET A 23 -11.72 3.57 -1.88
C MET A 23 -11.47 2.64 -3.07
N LYS A 24 -11.35 3.20 -4.27
CA LYS A 24 -11.14 2.36 -5.46
C LYS A 24 -9.75 1.75 -5.40
N THR A 25 -9.70 0.44 -5.30
CA THR A 25 -8.47 -0.32 -5.43
C THR A 25 -8.32 -0.79 -6.86
N LYS A 26 -7.11 -0.71 -7.41
CA LYS A 26 -6.79 -1.30 -8.72
C LYS A 26 -5.71 -2.35 -8.55
N GLU A 27 -6.06 -3.62 -8.70
CA GLU A 27 -5.05 -4.68 -8.78
C GLU A 27 -4.22 -4.50 -10.05
N ILE A 28 -2.90 -4.60 -9.91
CA ILE A 28 -1.95 -4.60 -11.01
C ILE A 28 -1.46 -6.03 -11.17
N PRO A 29 -1.93 -6.76 -12.20
CA PRO A 29 -1.49 -8.12 -12.47
C PRO A 29 0.04 -8.16 -12.61
N LEU A 30 0.67 -9.01 -11.80
CA LEU A 30 2.10 -9.24 -11.83
C LEU A 30 2.38 -10.48 -12.68
N VAL A 31 3.28 -10.33 -13.65
CA VAL A 31 3.90 -11.44 -14.37
C VAL A 31 4.94 -12.09 -13.47
N ASP A 32 5.78 -11.25 -12.85
CA ASP A 32 6.70 -11.62 -11.77
C ASP A 32 6.95 -10.42 -10.86
N GLY A 33 7.57 -10.65 -9.71
CA GLY A 33 7.95 -9.55 -8.84
C GLY A 33 8.86 -9.91 -7.68
N LEU A 34 9.67 -8.93 -7.32
CA LEU A 34 10.66 -8.99 -6.25
C LEU A 34 10.45 -7.80 -5.31
N ILE A 35 10.61 -8.03 -4.02
CA ILE A 35 10.60 -6.96 -3.03
C ILE A 35 11.74 -7.15 -2.03
N ILE A 36 12.51 -6.09 -1.81
CA ILE A 36 13.72 -6.10 -1.00
C ILE A 36 13.55 -5.14 0.17
N ASN A 37 13.72 -5.65 1.37
CA ASN A 37 13.88 -4.83 2.57
C ASN A 37 15.32 -4.35 2.66
N LYS A 38 15.54 -3.03 2.55
CA LYS A 38 16.88 -2.44 2.62
C LYS A 38 17.47 -2.46 4.03
N GLU A 39 16.68 -2.76 5.08
CA GLU A 39 17.08 -2.83 6.49
C GLU A 39 17.77 -1.57 7.07
N GLU A 40 17.84 -0.46 6.31
CA GLU A 40 18.36 0.83 6.76
C GLU A 40 17.34 1.65 7.57
N VAL A 41 17.83 2.66 8.28
CA VAL A 41 17.02 3.68 8.97
C VAL A 41 16.08 4.32 7.93
N GLY A 42 14.77 4.27 8.16
CA GLY A 42 13.76 4.88 7.26
C GLY A 42 12.71 3.95 6.65
N LYS A 43 12.64 2.67 7.07
CA LYS A 43 11.62 1.70 6.60
C LYS A 43 11.56 1.57 5.06
N ALA A 44 12.71 1.63 4.41
CA ALA A 44 12.82 1.66 2.95
C ALA A 44 12.78 0.26 2.31
N TRP A 45 12.01 0.14 1.24
CA TRP A 45 11.82 -1.07 0.44
C TRP A 45 12.08 -0.76 -1.03
N LEU A 46 12.66 -1.72 -1.75
CA LEU A 46 12.72 -1.69 -3.21
C LEU A 46 11.74 -2.70 -3.77
N ILE A 47 11.01 -2.31 -4.79
CA ILE A 47 10.08 -3.19 -5.48
C ILE A 47 10.48 -3.23 -6.95
N GLU A 48 10.61 -4.43 -7.49
CA GLU A 48 10.66 -4.67 -8.92
C GLU A 48 9.42 -5.47 -9.30
N ALA A 49 8.61 -4.94 -10.21
CA ALA A 49 7.37 -5.56 -10.65
C ALA A 49 7.39 -5.67 -12.18
N VAL A 50 7.23 -6.90 -12.68
CA VAL A 50 7.06 -7.14 -14.11
C VAL A 50 5.56 -7.14 -14.40
N ILE A 51 5.13 -6.21 -15.24
CA ILE A 51 3.72 -5.93 -15.52
C ILE A 51 3.45 -5.89 -17.02
N GLU A 52 2.18 -5.99 -17.39
CA GLU A 52 1.72 -5.83 -18.78
C GLU A 52 1.91 -4.39 -19.28
N GLU A 53 2.21 -4.24 -20.57
CA GLU A 53 2.43 -2.93 -21.23
C GLU A 53 1.24 -1.97 -21.05
N GLU A 54 0.02 -2.50 -20.92
CA GLU A 54 -1.21 -1.70 -20.73
C GLU A 54 -1.18 -0.84 -19.46
N PHE A 55 -0.37 -1.19 -18.45
CA PHE A 55 -0.22 -0.40 -17.23
C PHE A 55 0.91 0.62 -17.29
N ARG A 56 1.74 0.63 -18.35
CA ARG A 56 2.90 1.51 -18.47
C ARG A 56 2.52 2.99 -18.32
N SER A 57 1.55 3.46 -19.12
CA SER A 57 1.17 4.87 -19.15
C SER A 57 0.65 5.38 -17.80
N LEU A 58 0.09 4.49 -16.97
CA LEU A 58 -0.31 4.82 -15.60
C LEU A 58 0.92 5.22 -14.76
N PHE A 59 1.98 4.39 -14.77
CA PHE A 59 3.18 4.65 -13.98
C PHE A 59 4.06 5.75 -14.58
N GLU A 60 4.05 5.94 -15.89
CA GLU A 60 4.72 7.08 -16.53
C GLU A 60 4.13 8.41 -16.06
N ALA A 61 2.82 8.50 -15.83
CA ALA A 61 2.20 9.69 -15.26
C ALA A 61 2.74 9.98 -13.85
N TYR A 62 2.73 9.00 -12.95
CA TYR A 62 3.30 9.15 -11.60
C TYR A 62 4.79 9.51 -11.63
N GLN A 63 5.57 8.91 -12.54
CA GLN A 63 6.99 9.22 -12.69
C GLN A 63 7.20 10.67 -13.16
N LYS A 64 6.43 11.11 -14.16
CA LYS A 64 6.52 12.45 -14.75
C LYS A 64 6.14 13.53 -13.74
N ASP A 65 5.05 13.30 -13.02
CA ASP A 65 4.50 14.26 -12.05
C ASP A 65 5.24 14.20 -10.71
N ARG A 66 6.16 13.23 -10.55
CA ARG A 66 6.90 12.93 -9.31
C ARG A 66 5.95 12.75 -8.12
N GLU A 67 4.81 12.14 -8.42
CA GLU A 67 3.75 11.91 -7.46
C GLU A 67 3.93 10.54 -6.82
N SER A 68 3.97 10.53 -5.49
CA SER A 68 3.92 9.28 -4.73
C SER A 68 2.52 8.69 -4.79
N PHE A 69 2.42 7.38 -4.66
CA PHE A 69 1.13 6.69 -4.60
C PHE A 69 1.18 5.58 -3.57
N MET A 70 0.01 5.20 -3.04
CA MET A 70 -0.09 4.16 -2.04
C MET A 70 -0.40 2.81 -2.69
N VAL A 71 0.27 1.76 -2.22
CA VAL A 71 0.04 0.39 -2.67
C VAL A 71 -0.08 -0.57 -1.50
N GLU A 72 -0.83 -1.64 -1.73
CA GLU A 72 -0.81 -2.84 -0.91
C GLU A 72 -0.10 -3.97 -1.64
N VAL A 73 0.80 -4.64 -0.91
CA VAL A 73 1.58 -5.76 -1.43
C VAL A 73 1.51 -6.96 -0.52
N THR A 74 1.36 -8.15 -1.10
CA THR A 74 1.56 -9.40 -0.36
C THR A 74 2.96 -9.93 -0.63
N ILE A 75 3.67 -10.29 0.45
CA ILE A 75 5.08 -10.69 0.40
C ILE A 75 5.19 -12.19 0.73
N THR A 76 5.99 -12.93 -0.03
CA THR A 76 6.22 -14.38 0.10
C THR A 76 5.02 -15.27 -0.27
N LYS A 77 3.81 -14.97 0.19
CA LYS A 77 2.57 -15.73 -0.12
C LYS A 77 1.38 -14.78 -0.27
N ARG A 78 0.52 -15.03 -1.25
CA ARG A 78 -0.72 -14.24 -1.47
C ARG A 78 -1.71 -14.28 -0.30
N THR A 79 -1.65 -15.33 0.53
CA THR A 79 -2.51 -15.48 1.72
C THR A 79 -1.99 -14.72 2.93
N ASN A 80 -0.79 -14.14 2.85
CA ASN A 80 -0.28 -13.30 3.91
C ASN A 80 -1.04 -11.98 3.91
N ASP A 81 -1.14 -11.38 5.10
CA ASP A 81 -1.71 -10.06 5.21
C ASP A 81 -0.87 -9.04 4.42
N PRO A 82 -1.54 -8.12 3.69
CA PRO A 82 -0.83 -7.16 2.85
C PRO A 82 -0.11 -6.11 3.70
N ALA A 83 1.05 -5.68 3.22
CA ALA A 83 1.78 -4.53 3.72
C ALA A 83 1.42 -3.28 2.88
N THR A 84 1.22 -2.14 3.54
CA THR A 84 0.93 -0.87 2.86
C THR A 84 2.18 -0.01 2.74
N LEU A 85 2.51 0.38 1.51
CA LEU A 85 3.70 1.15 1.14
C LEU A 85 3.27 2.44 0.43
N VAL A 86 4.04 3.50 0.64
CA VAL A 86 4.03 4.69 -0.22
C VAL A 86 5.21 4.60 -1.16
N CYS A 87 4.91 4.56 -2.45
CA CYS A 87 5.86 4.28 -3.51
C CYS A 87 6.06 5.47 -4.43
N ASP A 88 7.29 5.61 -4.92
CA ASP A 88 7.65 6.48 -6.02
C ASP A 88 8.20 5.65 -7.18
N VAL A 89 7.88 6.04 -8.41
CA VAL A 89 8.47 5.40 -9.58
C VAL A 89 9.92 5.87 -9.76
N LYS A 90 10.87 4.93 -9.66
CA LYS A 90 12.30 5.19 -9.88
C LYS A 90 12.72 4.93 -11.31
N GLY A 91 12.10 3.95 -11.96
CA GLY A 91 12.42 3.57 -13.32
C GLY A 91 11.33 2.72 -13.94
N ILE A 92 11.20 2.84 -15.26
CA ILE A 92 10.32 2.04 -16.10
C ILE A 92 11.20 1.56 -17.24
N ASN A 93 11.38 0.25 -17.38
CA ASN A 93 12.26 -0.35 -18.37
C ASN A 93 11.48 -1.31 -19.26
N ASP A 94 11.70 -1.23 -20.57
CA ASP A 94 11.11 -2.14 -21.52
C ASP A 94 11.75 -3.54 -21.40
N LEU A 95 10.93 -4.57 -21.39
CA LEU A 95 11.33 -5.96 -21.65
C LEU A 95 10.79 -6.37 -23.03
N GLU A 96 11.07 -7.59 -23.45
CA GLU A 96 10.68 -8.06 -24.79
C GLU A 96 9.15 -8.05 -25.01
N SER A 97 8.38 -8.38 -23.98
CA SER A 97 6.90 -8.45 -24.03
C SER A 97 6.19 -7.79 -22.84
N HIS A 98 6.93 -7.22 -21.90
CA HIS A 98 6.41 -6.68 -20.64
C HIS A 98 7.20 -5.44 -20.23
N VAL A 99 6.82 -4.84 -19.11
CA VAL A 99 7.52 -3.70 -18.52
C VAL A 99 8.06 -4.09 -17.15
N SER A 100 9.33 -3.77 -16.87
CA SER A 100 9.88 -3.81 -15.53
C SER A 100 9.74 -2.44 -14.85
N LEU A 101 8.97 -2.40 -13.78
CA LEU A 101 8.71 -1.24 -12.94
C LEU A 101 9.58 -1.29 -11.69
N HIS A 102 10.42 -0.27 -11.49
CA HIS A 102 11.21 -0.11 -10.27
C HIS A 102 10.61 0.96 -9.37
N LEU A 103 10.30 0.59 -8.13
CA LEU A 103 9.72 1.48 -7.12
C LEU A 103 10.60 1.58 -5.87
N ASP A 104 10.68 2.78 -5.31
CA ASP A 104 11.11 2.99 -3.93
C ASP A 104 9.87 3.09 -3.05
N GLY A 105 9.72 2.15 -2.11
CA GLY A 105 8.61 2.12 -1.16
C GLY A 105 9.04 2.50 0.27
N THR A 106 8.22 3.25 0.98
CA THR A 106 8.31 3.43 2.44
C THR A 106 7.15 2.73 3.11
N LEU A 107 7.44 1.87 4.10
CA LEU A 107 6.41 1.19 4.88
C LEU A 107 5.72 2.18 5.80
N VAL A 108 4.42 2.37 5.57
CA VAL A 108 3.62 3.38 6.24
C VAL A 108 3.16 2.87 7.60
N VAL A 109 2.45 1.74 7.61
CA VAL A 109 1.88 1.14 8.83
C VAL A 109 2.15 -0.37 8.79
N LYS A 110 2.68 -0.92 9.89
CA LYS A 110 2.75 -2.38 10.03
C LYS A 110 1.34 -2.91 10.32
N GLN A 111 1.07 -4.13 9.92
CA GLN A 111 -0.24 -4.74 10.17
C GLN A 111 -0.63 -4.78 11.66
N GLU A 112 0.36 -5.00 12.55
CA GLU A 112 0.17 -4.98 14.00
C GLU A 112 -0.29 -3.59 14.46
N ASP A 113 0.43 -2.54 14.04
CA ASP A 113 0.08 -1.14 14.34
C ASP A 113 -1.32 -0.78 13.80
N LEU A 114 -1.68 -1.25 12.62
CA LEU A 114 -3.00 -1.02 12.02
C LEU A 114 -4.12 -1.69 12.84
N SER A 115 -3.87 -2.92 13.31
CA SER A 115 -4.83 -3.67 14.13
C SER A 115 -5.05 -3.00 15.48
N ASP A 116 -3.97 -2.53 16.11
CA ASP A 116 -4.02 -1.83 17.39
C ASP A 116 -4.76 -0.50 17.28
N GLN A 117 -4.50 0.28 16.23
CA GLN A 117 -5.22 1.55 15.99
C GLN A 117 -6.70 1.31 15.70
N LEU A 118 -7.05 0.27 14.93
CA LEU A 118 -8.44 -0.06 14.65
C LEU A 118 -9.20 -0.43 15.92
N ILE A 119 -8.60 -1.23 16.81
CA ILE A 119 -9.23 -1.60 18.09
C ILE A 119 -9.44 -0.36 18.97
N ARG A 120 -8.44 0.53 19.06
CA ARG A 120 -8.56 1.79 19.83
C ARG A 120 -9.71 2.64 19.31
N ASN A 121 -9.80 2.85 18.00
CA ASN A 121 -10.89 3.63 17.39
C ASN A 121 -12.27 3.03 17.72
N LEU A 122 -12.40 1.70 17.68
CA LEU A 122 -13.67 1.04 18.01
C LEU A 122 -14.06 1.18 19.48
N ILE A 123 -13.08 1.13 20.39
CA ILE A 123 -13.31 1.39 21.82
C ILE A 123 -13.75 2.86 22.01
N ASP A 124 -13.10 3.81 21.34
CA ASP A 124 -13.44 5.23 21.42
C ASP A 124 -14.83 5.54 20.80
N GLU A 125 -15.26 4.75 19.80
CA GLU A 125 -16.61 4.76 19.25
C GLU A 125 -17.67 4.13 20.18
N GLY A 126 -17.25 3.52 21.31
CA GLY A 126 -18.11 2.94 22.33
C GLY A 126 -18.49 1.48 22.08
N PHE A 127 -17.80 0.76 21.19
CA PHE A 127 -18.01 -0.67 21.03
C PHE A 127 -17.39 -1.45 22.19
N GLU A 128 -18.16 -2.40 22.74
CA GLU A 128 -17.75 -3.22 23.87
C GLU A 128 -18.19 -4.69 23.70
N GLY A 129 -17.53 -5.60 24.43
CA GLY A 129 -17.90 -7.02 24.47
C GLY A 129 -17.92 -7.69 23.09
N GLU A 130 -18.95 -8.48 22.81
CA GLU A 130 -19.09 -9.20 21.54
C GLU A 130 -19.25 -8.25 20.33
N ALA A 131 -19.87 -7.08 20.55
CA ALA A 131 -20.06 -6.10 19.49
C ALA A 131 -18.73 -5.52 18.98
N LEU A 132 -17.76 -5.30 19.87
CA LEU A 132 -16.41 -4.89 19.50
C LEU A 132 -15.71 -5.93 18.62
N TYR A 133 -15.85 -7.21 18.96
CA TYR A 133 -15.22 -8.29 18.23
C TYR A 133 -15.78 -8.44 16.81
N GLU A 134 -17.11 -8.45 16.68
CA GLU A 134 -17.78 -8.57 15.37
C GLU A 134 -17.50 -7.37 14.47
N GLU A 135 -17.52 -6.15 15.04
CA GLU A 135 -17.19 -4.94 14.29
C GLU A 135 -15.72 -4.91 13.87
N TYR A 136 -14.80 -5.30 14.76
CA TYR A 136 -13.37 -5.42 14.44
C TYR A 136 -13.13 -6.38 13.28
N ARG A 137 -13.73 -7.59 13.30
CA ARG A 137 -13.59 -8.54 12.19
C ARG A 137 -14.14 -8.00 10.88
N THR A 138 -15.29 -7.34 10.93
CA THR A 138 -15.95 -6.76 9.76
C THR A 138 -15.11 -5.66 9.14
N ARG A 139 -14.66 -4.67 9.93
CA ARG A 139 -13.84 -3.56 9.45
C ARG A 139 -12.46 -4.01 8.97
N LYS A 140 -11.84 -4.97 9.68
CA LYS A 140 -10.55 -5.55 9.27
C LYS A 140 -10.65 -6.25 7.92
N LYS A 141 -11.70 -7.04 7.69
CA LYS A 141 -11.90 -7.77 6.43
C LYS A 141 -12.20 -6.83 5.27
N ASN A 142 -13.08 -5.84 5.49
CA ASN A 142 -13.56 -4.98 4.41
C ASN A 142 -12.61 -3.81 4.11
N ARG A 143 -11.54 -3.62 4.91
CA ARG A 143 -10.66 -2.43 4.85
C ARG A 143 -11.48 -1.14 4.73
N GLY A 144 -12.54 -1.04 5.54
CA GLY A 144 -13.54 0.02 5.46
C GLY A 144 -13.04 1.38 5.92
N LYS A 145 -13.96 2.36 6.05
CA LYS A 145 -13.67 3.78 6.36
C LYS A 145 -12.64 4.01 7.49
N ALA A 146 -12.69 3.20 8.56
CA ALA A 146 -11.75 3.33 9.68
C ALA A 146 -10.29 3.00 9.29
N ILE A 147 -10.07 1.95 8.50
CA ILE A 147 -8.73 1.62 7.97
C ILE A 147 -8.32 2.70 6.95
N GLN A 148 -9.24 3.19 6.12
CA GLN A 148 -8.98 4.25 5.16
C GLN A 148 -8.50 5.54 5.84
N GLY A 149 -9.14 5.96 6.93
CA GLY A 149 -8.71 7.14 7.70
C GLY A 149 -7.29 6.98 8.26
N ILE A 150 -6.97 5.79 8.80
CA ILE A 150 -5.62 5.49 9.29
C ILE A 150 -4.60 5.57 8.15
N LEU A 151 -4.90 4.96 7.00
CA LEU A 151 -4.00 4.95 5.84
C LEU A 151 -3.81 6.34 5.24
N SER A 152 -4.87 7.15 5.15
CA SER A 152 -4.79 8.53 4.65
C SER A 152 -3.91 9.40 5.54
N ASN A 153 -4.10 9.33 6.87
CA ASN A 153 -3.24 10.06 7.82
C ASN A 153 -1.78 9.64 7.67
N ALA A 154 -1.53 8.34 7.60
CA ALA A 154 -0.18 7.83 7.54
C ALA A 154 0.49 8.11 6.18
N TYR A 155 -0.29 8.20 5.09
CA TYR A 155 0.17 8.72 3.80
C TYR A 155 0.67 10.17 3.91
N GLN A 156 -0.10 11.04 4.57
CA GLN A 156 0.29 12.44 4.80
C GLN A 156 1.58 12.55 5.61
N GLU A 157 1.71 11.77 6.70
CA GLU A 157 2.93 11.76 7.52
C GLU A 157 4.19 11.42 6.71
N VAL A 158 4.12 10.41 5.83
CA VAL A 158 5.26 10.03 4.98
C VAL A 158 5.57 11.11 3.96
N ARG A 159 4.54 11.76 3.39
CA ARG A 159 4.72 12.86 2.44
C ARG A 159 5.38 14.08 3.10
N ASP A 160 4.97 14.43 4.31
CA ASP A 160 5.50 15.57 5.07
C ASP A 160 6.94 15.33 5.51
N GLN A 161 7.27 14.11 5.97
CA GLN A 161 8.64 13.71 6.32
C GLN A 161 9.58 13.83 5.11
N ARG A 162 9.16 13.33 3.94
CA ARG A 162 9.95 13.37 2.71
C ARG A 162 10.09 14.76 2.09
N SER A 163 9.19 15.69 2.41
CA SER A 163 9.28 17.10 1.96
C SER A 163 10.22 17.94 2.82
N SER A 164 10.63 17.42 3.98
CA SER A 164 11.48 18.12 4.96
C SER A 164 12.98 17.75 4.83
N ASP A 165 13.31 16.75 4.02
CA ASP A 165 14.67 16.28 3.69
C ASP A 165 15.14 16.80 2.31
#